data_AF-A0A0V8CAP9-F1
#
_entry.id   AF-A0A0V8CAP9-F1
#
_cell.length_a   1.000
_cell.length_b   1.000
_cell.length_c   1.000
_cell.angle_alpha   90.00
_cell.angle_beta   90.00
_cell.angle_gamma   90.00
#
_symmetry.space_group_name_H-M   'P 1'
#
loop_
_entity.id
_entity.type
_entity.pdbx_description
1 polymer ?
#
loop_
_entity_poly.entity_id
_entity_poly.type
_entity_poly.pdbx_seq_one_letter_code
_entity_poly.pdbx_strand_id
1 'polypeptide(L)'
;MLGKVLIMQKQRTKINSGVALVMLLMIITGFFAFSQTRYFADKKVSKSKNIVAADKVTDKEKETETWTSIPQRAVAYQELTTYEDSNLTKSVGKIPAKTQLDIAEIVGKSFKLKTGKYISTDKKAVISDLTISRESTNTTIYTDKSVNVFYNPVTTYDNQIMTNLSGTHQLSADKMAKTNWGTYYEVSLDNGQTGWVSENDISLENPKIKQVQALLNQKYNDKKYSIYVKELDDKFTAGVNQEQKMYSASLSKIPILYWTQKRLNEGLASLDDKLLYTPAINTFYGSYKPEGTGNLPKTADNKYYSLQDVINRTAKLSDNVGSNMLAYYETQEFNPNYQKEINRIAGQEWNPKERNASAQMVGRMLEALYNEGGASFNALFDTSFDDVKIRAGVPKNISVAHKIGGADTDNHDAAIVFASKPYLLVIETDGATDDEIKAISQDVYGVMK
;
A
#
# COMPACT_ATOMS: atom_id res chain seq x y z
N MET A 1 -47.28 -45.32 -59.31
CA MET A 1 -47.94 -44.61 -58.19
C MET A 1 -46.88 -44.11 -57.23
N LEU A 2 -46.93 -42.82 -56.93
CA LEU A 2 -46.30 -42.09 -55.81
C LEU A 2 -44.77 -42.14 -55.66
N GLY A 3 -44.13 -41.08 -56.14
CA GLY A 3 -42.88 -40.56 -55.54
C GLY A 3 -43.18 -39.65 -54.35
N LYS A 4 -42.29 -39.64 -53.36
CA LYS A 4 -42.11 -38.54 -52.42
C LYS A 4 -40.63 -38.37 -52.09
N VAL A 5 -40.21 -37.13 -52.28
CA VAL A 5 -38.89 -36.53 -52.06
C VAL A 5 -38.65 -36.35 -50.56
N LEU A 6 -37.46 -36.71 -50.08
CA LEU A 6 -37.00 -36.43 -48.72
C LEU A 6 -36.21 -35.11 -48.71
N ILE A 7 -36.71 -34.13 -47.96
CA ILE A 7 -36.10 -32.81 -47.76
C ILE A 7 -35.15 -32.90 -46.56
N MET A 8 -33.85 -32.63 -46.76
CA MET A 8 -32.91 -32.33 -45.67
C MET A 8 -32.77 -30.81 -45.52
N GLN A 9 -33.28 -30.26 -44.41
CA GLN A 9 -33.03 -28.89 -43.98
C GLN A 9 -31.71 -28.81 -43.19
N LYS A 10 -30.81 -27.94 -43.64
CA LYS A 10 -29.64 -27.44 -42.89
C LYS A 10 -30.12 -26.51 -41.78
N GLN A 11 -29.83 -26.83 -40.52
CA GLN A 11 -29.80 -25.83 -39.44
C GLN A 11 -28.35 -25.42 -39.18
N ARG A 12 -28.10 -24.11 -39.30
CA ARG A 12 -26.86 -23.42 -38.95
C ARG A 12 -26.92 -23.03 -37.47
N THR A 13 -26.03 -23.56 -36.64
CA THR A 13 -25.75 -23.02 -35.31
C THR A 13 -24.74 -21.88 -35.45
N LYS A 14 -25.19 -20.64 -35.22
CA LYS A 14 -24.32 -19.47 -35.09
C LYS A 14 -23.64 -19.53 -33.71
N ILE A 15 -22.34 -19.76 -33.68
CA ILE A 15 -21.52 -19.57 -32.47
C ILE A 15 -21.10 -18.09 -32.44
N ASN A 16 -21.40 -17.43 -31.34
CA ASN A 16 -21.16 -16.01 -31.13
C ASN A 16 -19.66 -15.79 -30.82
N SER A 17 -18.90 -15.28 -31.78
CA SER A 17 -17.44 -15.15 -31.79
C SER A 17 -16.86 -14.12 -30.80
N GLY A 18 -17.66 -13.60 -29.85
CA GLY A 18 -17.22 -12.67 -28.80
C GLY A 18 -16.79 -13.33 -27.48
N VAL A 19 -17.17 -14.59 -27.23
CA VAL A 19 -16.89 -15.26 -25.93
C VAL A 19 -15.64 -16.15 -26.00
N ALA A 20 -15.22 -16.58 -27.19
CA ALA A 20 -14.02 -17.41 -27.37
C ALA A 20 -12.70 -16.60 -27.29
N LEU A 21 -12.74 -15.27 -27.40
CA LEU A 21 -11.53 -14.43 -27.38
C LEU A 21 -11.05 -14.11 -25.95
N VAL A 22 -11.95 -14.17 -24.96
CA VAL A 22 -11.60 -13.91 -23.55
C VAL A 22 -10.97 -15.14 -22.88
N MET A 23 -11.30 -16.35 -23.34
CA MET A 23 -10.68 -17.60 -22.84
C MET A 23 -9.31 -17.92 -23.48
N LEU A 24 -8.90 -17.22 -24.56
CA LEU A 24 -7.61 -17.43 -25.20
C LEU A 24 -6.47 -16.56 -24.62
N LEU A 25 -6.80 -15.58 -23.76
CA LEU A 25 -5.83 -14.67 -23.14
C LEU A 25 -5.37 -15.11 -21.74
N MET A 26 -5.92 -16.21 -21.19
CA MET A 26 -5.53 -16.77 -19.88
C MET A 26 -4.62 -18.00 -19.96
N ILE A 27 -4.04 -18.27 -21.13
CA ILE A 27 -3.03 -19.34 -21.31
C ILE A 27 -1.72 -18.70 -21.83
N ILE A 28 -1.11 -17.86 -21.01
CA ILE A 28 0.33 -17.58 -21.09
C ILE A 28 0.90 -17.86 -19.71
N THR A 29 1.14 -19.15 -19.47
CA THR A 29 1.90 -19.63 -18.32
C THR A 29 3.31 -19.06 -18.38
N GLY A 30 3.75 -18.52 -17.24
CA GLY A 30 5.06 -17.94 -17.04
C GLY A 30 6.22 -18.85 -17.44
N PHE A 31 7.17 -18.25 -18.15
CA PHE A 31 8.53 -18.73 -18.30
C PHE A 31 9.47 -17.57 -17.94
N PHE A 32 9.56 -17.26 -16.64
CA PHE A 32 10.73 -16.57 -16.12
C PHE A 32 11.71 -17.63 -15.62
N ALA A 33 12.56 -18.08 -16.53
CA ALA A 33 13.73 -18.86 -16.20
C ALA A 33 14.68 -17.97 -15.37
N PHE A 34 14.85 -18.31 -14.10
CA PHE A 34 15.96 -17.80 -13.29
C PHE A 34 17.28 -18.25 -13.94
N SER A 35 18.04 -17.31 -14.51
CA SER A 35 19.39 -17.62 -14.96
C SER A 35 20.30 -17.83 -13.75
N GLN A 36 20.73 -19.07 -13.56
CA GLN A 36 21.94 -19.35 -12.79
C GLN A 36 23.13 -18.82 -13.57
N THR A 37 23.96 -17.97 -12.95
CA THR A 37 25.32 -17.70 -13.42
C THR A 37 26.33 -18.06 -12.34
N ARG A 38 27.16 -19.04 -12.68
CA ARG A 38 28.41 -19.42 -12.01
C ARG A 38 29.59 -18.69 -12.65
N TYR A 39 30.51 -18.23 -11.80
CA TYR A 39 31.97 -18.03 -12.00
C TYR A 39 32.48 -16.97 -13.01
N PHE A 40 33.33 -16.03 -12.55
CA PHE A 40 34.81 -16.08 -12.66
C PHE A 40 35.48 -14.80 -12.09
N ALA A 41 36.74 -14.98 -11.70
CA ALA A 41 37.61 -14.07 -10.98
C ALA A 41 38.14 -12.86 -11.78
N ASP A 42 38.57 -11.85 -11.01
CA ASP A 42 39.52 -10.76 -11.26
C ASP A 42 39.84 -10.33 -12.71
N LYS A 43 39.46 -9.08 -13.01
CA LYS A 43 40.32 -8.15 -13.76
C LYS A 43 40.10 -6.71 -13.28
N LYS A 44 41.14 -6.16 -12.65
CA LYS A 44 41.31 -4.72 -12.36
C LYS A 44 41.17 -3.92 -13.65
N VAL A 45 40.17 -3.05 -13.72
CA VAL A 45 40.13 -1.91 -14.65
C VAL A 45 39.80 -0.65 -13.85
N SER A 46 40.81 0.22 -13.77
CA SER A 46 40.77 1.56 -13.20
C SER A 46 39.63 2.38 -13.83
N LYS A 47 38.65 2.79 -13.02
CA LYS A 47 37.70 3.86 -13.37
C LYS A 47 38.04 5.09 -12.52
N SER A 48 38.24 6.23 -13.20
CA SER A 48 38.45 7.53 -12.60
C SER A 48 37.29 7.90 -11.68
N LYS A 49 37.58 8.03 -10.39
CA LYS A 49 36.69 8.60 -9.39
C LYS A 49 36.58 10.11 -9.62
N ASN A 50 35.54 10.56 -10.30
CA ASN A 50 35.02 11.92 -10.07
C ASN A 50 34.21 11.88 -8.78
N ILE A 51 34.91 11.94 -7.65
CA ILE A 51 34.30 12.28 -6.37
C ILE A 51 34.05 13.78 -6.43
N VAL A 52 32.79 14.19 -6.56
CA VAL A 52 32.38 15.54 -6.16
C VAL A 52 32.55 15.58 -4.65
N ALA A 53 33.52 16.37 -4.19
CA ALA A 53 33.81 16.53 -2.78
C ALA A 53 32.55 17.05 -2.07
N ALA A 54 32.15 16.36 -1.01
CA ALA A 54 31.23 16.91 -0.02
C ALA A 54 31.92 18.11 0.62
N ASP A 55 31.30 19.28 0.52
CA ASP A 55 31.80 20.47 1.20
C ASP A 55 31.84 20.22 2.71
N LYS A 56 33.00 20.53 3.30
CA LYS A 56 33.26 20.42 4.71
C LYS A 56 32.31 21.33 5.47
N VAL A 57 31.60 20.75 6.44
CA VAL A 57 30.91 21.50 7.49
C VAL A 57 31.98 22.25 8.29
N THR A 58 32.07 23.56 8.08
CA THR A 58 32.85 24.48 8.91
C THR A 58 32.10 24.79 10.20
N ASP A 59 32.88 24.86 11.29
CA ASP A 59 32.43 25.13 12.65
C ASP A 59 31.56 26.40 12.76
N LYS A 60 30.56 26.34 13.65
CA LYS A 60 29.64 27.45 13.97
C LYS A 60 30.39 28.60 14.65
N GLU A 61 30.97 29.49 13.85
CA GLU A 61 31.24 30.87 14.26
C GLU A 61 29.93 31.57 14.61
N LYS A 62 29.94 32.49 15.59
CA LYS A 62 28.79 33.36 15.90
C LYS A 62 28.42 34.12 14.62
N GLU A 63 27.34 33.69 13.95
CA GLU A 63 26.87 34.36 12.75
C GLU A 63 26.56 35.82 13.06
N THR A 64 27.30 36.73 12.44
CA THR A 64 26.95 38.15 12.43
C THR A 64 25.60 38.31 11.73
N GLU A 65 24.69 39.11 12.32
CA GLU A 65 23.36 39.38 11.74
C GLU A 65 23.43 40.12 10.39
N THR A 66 24.59 40.63 10.02
CA THR A 66 24.85 41.33 8.75
C THR A 66 25.78 40.55 7.85
N TRP A 67 25.57 40.68 6.54
CA TRP A 67 26.51 40.26 5.51
C TRP A 67 27.82 41.05 5.57
N THR A 68 28.93 40.36 5.36
CA THR A 68 30.28 40.94 5.22
C THR A 68 30.81 40.86 3.79
N SER A 69 30.06 40.18 2.91
CA SER A 69 30.32 40.03 1.47
C SER A 69 28.98 40.06 0.71
N ILE A 70 29.02 40.23 -0.61
CA ILE A 70 27.80 40.19 -1.43
C ILE A 70 27.25 38.76 -1.45
N PRO A 71 25.99 38.52 -1.03
CA PRO A 71 25.40 37.20 -1.08
C PRO A 71 25.23 36.73 -2.52
N GLN A 72 25.46 35.44 -2.77
CA GLN A 72 25.20 34.84 -4.07
C GLN A 72 23.70 34.85 -4.36
N ARG A 73 23.32 35.20 -5.60
CA ARG A 73 21.90 35.28 -6.00
C ARG A 73 21.07 36.04 -4.97
N ALA A 74 21.48 37.27 -4.68
CA ALA A 74 20.87 38.09 -3.65
C ALA A 74 19.38 38.33 -3.93
N VAL A 75 18.54 38.20 -2.90
CA VAL A 75 17.10 38.45 -2.96
C VAL A 75 16.62 39.20 -1.72
N ALA A 76 15.67 40.11 -1.93
CA ALA A 76 14.86 40.69 -0.87
C ALA A 76 13.93 39.62 -0.28
N TYR A 77 14.23 39.10 0.91
CA TYR A 77 13.37 38.11 1.57
C TYR A 77 12.05 38.71 2.03
N GLN A 78 12.11 39.97 2.46
CA GLN A 78 10.97 40.81 2.83
C GLN A 78 11.05 42.16 2.10
N GLU A 79 10.04 43.00 2.27
CA GLU A 79 10.11 44.37 1.73
C GLU A 79 11.31 45.12 2.33
N LEU A 80 12.13 45.72 1.46
CA LEU A 80 13.30 46.48 1.85
C LEU A 80 13.05 47.97 1.67
N THR A 81 13.56 48.78 2.59
CA THR A 81 13.67 50.23 2.40
C THR A 81 14.94 50.55 1.62
N THR A 82 14.84 51.43 0.63
CA THR A 82 15.99 51.96 -0.12
C THR A 82 16.36 53.37 0.32
N TYR A 83 17.64 53.69 0.34
CA TYR A 83 18.20 54.94 0.84
C TYR A 83 19.10 55.62 -0.21
N GLU A 84 19.25 56.95 -0.12
CA GLU A 84 20.18 57.72 -0.97
C GLU A 84 21.64 57.62 -0.51
N ASP A 85 21.86 57.30 0.77
CA ASP A 85 23.18 57.33 1.41
C ASP A 85 23.54 56.00 2.07
N SER A 86 24.84 55.71 2.14
CA SER A 86 25.39 54.48 2.73
C SER A 86 25.21 54.38 4.25
N ASN A 87 24.83 55.47 4.92
CA ASN A 87 24.52 55.45 6.36
C ASN A 87 23.05 55.11 6.62
N LEU A 88 22.26 54.85 5.58
CA LEU A 88 20.84 54.44 5.66
C LEU A 88 19.96 55.48 6.38
N THR A 89 20.20 56.78 6.14
CA THR A 89 19.50 57.87 6.85
C THR A 89 18.39 58.52 6.03
N LYS A 90 18.53 58.60 4.70
CA LYS A 90 17.55 59.23 3.80
C LYS A 90 16.80 58.20 2.99
N SER A 91 15.68 57.72 3.53
CA SER A 91 14.78 56.78 2.84
C SER A 91 14.13 57.42 1.62
N VAL A 92 14.10 56.71 0.50
CA VAL A 92 13.61 57.21 -0.81
C VAL A 92 12.79 56.21 -1.61
N GLY A 93 12.53 55.03 -1.05
CA GLY A 93 11.74 54.03 -1.75
C GLY A 93 11.71 52.69 -1.05
N LYS A 94 11.10 51.74 -1.73
CA LYS A 94 10.93 50.36 -1.26
C LYS A 94 11.20 49.38 -2.39
N ILE A 95 11.76 48.23 -2.04
CA ILE A 95 11.89 47.06 -2.92
C ILE A 95 10.96 45.98 -2.35
N PRO A 96 10.00 45.47 -3.12
CA PRO A 96 9.12 44.39 -2.67
C PRO A 96 9.89 43.11 -2.30
N ALA A 97 9.30 42.29 -1.44
CA ALA A 97 9.80 40.94 -1.17
C ALA A 97 9.86 40.10 -2.47
N LYS A 98 10.71 39.07 -2.47
CA LYS A 98 10.98 38.19 -3.63
C LYS A 98 11.57 38.92 -4.84
N THR A 99 12.22 40.06 -4.63
CA THR A 99 12.90 40.80 -5.71
C THR A 99 14.37 40.40 -5.78
N GLN A 100 14.83 40.02 -6.97
CA GLN A 100 16.25 39.78 -7.25
C GLN A 100 17.04 41.09 -7.13
N LEU A 101 18.18 41.05 -6.44
CA LEU A 101 18.97 42.24 -6.12
C LEU A 101 20.27 42.30 -6.92
N ASP A 102 20.42 43.38 -7.69
CA ASP A 102 21.66 43.73 -8.37
C ASP A 102 22.56 44.57 -7.46
N ILE A 103 23.32 43.89 -6.59
CA ILE A 103 24.27 44.52 -5.67
C ILE A 103 25.61 44.76 -6.38
N ALA A 104 26.09 46.01 -6.35
CA ALA A 104 27.37 46.40 -6.94
C ALA A 104 28.54 46.22 -5.96
N GLU A 105 28.37 46.68 -4.72
CA GLU A 105 29.41 46.63 -3.67
C GLU A 105 28.78 46.67 -2.27
N ILE A 106 29.57 46.29 -1.26
CA ILE A 106 29.23 46.44 0.15
C ILE A 106 29.97 47.65 0.72
N VAL A 107 29.23 48.58 1.34
CA VAL A 107 29.73 49.83 1.92
C VAL A 107 29.32 49.90 3.39
N GLY A 108 30.24 49.51 4.28
CA GLY A 108 29.97 49.45 5.71
C GLY A 108 28.83 48.49 6.04
N LYS A 109 27.72 49.01 6.55
CA LYS A 109 26.50 48.24 6.89
C LYS A 109 25.41 48.32 5.81
N SER A 110 25.78 48.73 4.60
CA SER A 110 24.86 48.90 3.48
C SER A 110 25.36 48.16 2.23
N PHE A 111 24.43 47.64 1.43
CA PHE A 111 24.68 47.26 0.06
C PHE A 111 24.37 48.44 -0.85
N LYS A 112 25.28 48.75 -1.78
CA LYS A 112 25.01 49.67 -2.87
C LYS A 112 24.50 48.88 -4.07
N LEU A 113 23.29 49.19 -4.53
CA LEU A 113 22.69 48.61 -5.71
C LEU A 113 23.29 49.24 -6.98
N LYS A 114 23.23 48.53 -8.12
CA LYS A 114 23.66 49.09 -9.42
C LYS A 114 22.91 50.36 -9.83
N THR A 115 21.73 50.60 -9.26
CA THR A 115 20.96 51.84 -9.42
C THR A 115 21.56 53.04 -8.68
N GLY A 116 22.57 52.81 -7.83
CA GLY A 116 23.19 53.81 -6.97
C GLY A 116 22.52 54.00 -5.61
N LYS A 117 21.37 53.35 -5.35
CA LYS A 117 20.67 53.38 -4.05
C LYS A 117 21.26 52.36 -3.06
N TYR A 118 20.99 52.56 -1.78
CA TYR A 118 21.51 51.72 -0.70
C TYR A 118 20.40 50.95 0.02
N ILE A 119 20.71 49.74 0.49
CA ILE A 119 19.85 48.90 1.34
C ILE A 119 20.66 48.34 2.51
N SER A 120 20.00 47.88 3.58
CA SER A 120 20.66 47.24 4.73
C SER A 120 21.34 45.91 4.35
N THR A 121 22.45 45.59 5.02
CA THR A 121 23.13 44.29 4.92
C THR A 121 22.56 43.22 5.85
N ASP A 122 21.39 43.44 6.45
CA ASP A 122 20.75 42.49 7.38
C ASP A 122 20.43 41.15 6.69
N LYS A 123 20.96 40.05 7.23
CA LYS A 123 20.74 38.68 6.73
C LYS A 123 19.30 38.20 6.88
N LYS A 124 18.51 38.82 7.77
CA LYS A 124 17.07 38.54 7.91
C LYS A 124 16.27 39.17 6.77
N ALA A 125 16.79 40.21 6.12
CA ALA A 125 16.10 40.95 5.09
C ALA A 125 16.62 40.62 3.67
N VAL A 126 17.92 40.39 3.53
CA VAL A 126 18.57 40.00 2.28
C VAL A 126 19.16 38.60 2.43
N ILE A 127 18.78 37.69 1.55
CA ILE A 127 19.21 36.29 1.59
C ILE A 127 20.04 35.92 0.37
N SER A 128 20.82 34.85 0.52
CA SER A 128 21.41 34.12 -0.61
C SER A 128 20.38 33.10 -1.09
N ASP A 129 19.85 33.27 -2.30
CA ASP A 129 18.73 32.46 -2.79
C ASP A 129 19.22 31.18 -3.48
N LEU A 130 19.77 30.29 -2.65
CA LEU A 130 20.28 28.98 -3.02
C LEU A 130 19.46 27.88 -2.36
N THR A 131 19.57 26.66 -2.89
CA THR A 131 19.10 25.47 -2.19
C THR A 131 19.90 25.31 -0.89
N ILE A 132 19.20 25.28 0.24
CA ILE A 132 19.77 25.20 1.59
C ILE A 132 20.31 23.79 1.85
N SER A 133 19.52 22.77 1.49
CA SER A 133 19.95 21.38 1.58
C SER A 133 19.30 20.54 0.50
N ARG A 134 19.96 19.42 0.17
CA ARG A 134 19.42 18.37 -0.70
C ARG A 134 19.84 17.02 -0.12
N GLU A 135 18.85 16.22 0.23
CA GLU A 135 19.02 14.95 0.94
C GLU A 135 18.32 13.84 0.17
N SER A 136 18.84 12.62 0.27
CA SER A 136 18.15 11.44 -0.28
C SER A 136 16.97 11.08 0.61
N THR A 137 15.88 10.66 0.00
CA THR A 137 14.69 10.14 0.70
C THR A 137 14.14 8.94 -0.08
N ASN A 138 13.23 8.20 0.54
CA ASN A 138 12.45 7.17 -0.14
C ASN A 138 11.02 7.32 0.36
N THR A 139 10.35 8.33 -0.17
CA THR A 139 9.03 8.75 0.29
C THR A 139 8.03 8.66 -0.86
N THR A 140 6.92 7.98 -0.61
CA THR A 140 5.77 8.04 -1.51
C THR A 140 5.02 9.34 -1.26
N ILE A 141 4.71 10.06 -2.35
CA ILE A 141 3.90 11.26 -2.31
C ILE A 141 2.62 11.06 -3.12
N TYR A 142 1.61 11.84 -2.79
CA TYR A 142 0.30 11.78 -3.42
C TYR A 142 -0.15 13.16 -3.89
N THR A 143 -0.79 13.21 -5.05
CA THR A 143 -1.54 14.37 -5.51
C THR A 143 -3.03 14.04 -5.56
N ASP A 144 -3.88 15.04 -5.38
CA ASP A 144 -5.35 14.94 -5.57
C ASP A 144 -5.91 16.09 -6.41
N LYS A 145 -5.02 16.98 -6.88
CA LYS A 145 -5.29 18.20 -7.62
C LYS A 145 -4.19 18.42 -8.66
N SER A 146 -4.32 19.46 -9.46
CA SER A 146 -3.24 19.87 -10.37
C SER A 146 -2.05 20.40 -9.58
N VAL A 147 -0.85 19.87 -9.85
CA VAL A 147 0.40 20.26 -9.18
C VAL A 147 1.45 20.66 -10.22
N ASN A 148 2.11 21.80 -9.98
CA ASN A 148 3.24 22.22 -10.78
C ASN A 148 4.46 21.34 -10.50
N VAL A 149 5.11 20.89 -11.57
CA VAL A 149 6.41 20.23 -11.51
C VAL A 149 7.45 21.21 -12.04
N PHE A 150 8.47 21.50 -11.24
CA PHE A 150 9.53 22.46 -11.54
C PHE A 150 10.81 21.75 -12.01
N TYR A 151 11.63 22.44 -12.81
CA TYR A 151 12.96 21.93 -13.20
C TYR A 151 13.93 21.81 -12.02
N ASN A 152 13.81 22.70 -11.04
CA ASN A 152 14.68 22.78 -9.86
C ASN A 152 13.83 23.02 -8.61
N PRO A 153 14.35 22.75 -7.39
CA PRO A 153 13.73 23.23 -6.16
C PRO A 153 13.53 24.74 -6.23
N VAL A 154 12.33 25.22 -5.94
CA VAL A 154 11.97 26.59 -6.32
C VAL A 154 12.79 27.62 -5.54
N THR A 155 13.45 28.48 -6.29
CA THR A 155 14.03 29.73 -5.81
C THR A 155 13.40 30.90 -6.58
N THR A 156 13.70 32.14 -6.20
CA THR A 156 13.32 33.34 -6.96
C THR A 156 14.01 33.38 -8.33
N TYR A 157 15.18 32.75 -8.46
CA TYR A 157 15.91 32.62 -9.73
C TYR A 157 15.48 31.36 -10.52
N ASP A 158 15.06 30.31 -9.84
CA ASP A 158 14.70 29.02 -10.42
C ASP A 158 13.24 28.67 -10.08
N ASN A 159 12.29 29.18 -10.86
CA ASN A 159 10.84 28.94 -10.65
C ASN A 159 10.13 28.42 -11.91
N GLN A 160 10.90 27.96 -12.90
CA GLN A 160 10.40 27.49 -14.19
C GLN A 160 9.62 26.18 -14.01
N ILE A 161 8.37 26.20 -14.45
CA ILE A 161 7.49 25.04 -14.49
C ILE A 161 7.90 24.19 -15.71
N MET A 162 8.20 22.92 -15.45
CA MET A 162 8.47 21.91 -16.46
C MET A 162 7.17 21.38 -17.04
N THR A 163 6.26 20.97 -16.16
CA THR A 163 4.96 20.40 -16.54
C THR A 163 3.96 20.55 -15.41
N ASN A 164 2.71 20.18 -15.67
CA ASN A 164 1.66 20.06 -14.67
C ASN A 164 1.20 18.62 -14.56
N LEU A 165 1.17 18.09 -13.35
CA LEU A 165 0.56 16.80 -13.03
C LEU A 165 -0.89 17.04 -12.65
N SER A 166 -1.82 16.62 -13.51
CA SER A 166 -3.26 16.76 -13.26
C SER A 166 -3.85 15.50 -12.61
N GLY A 167 -4.62 15.69 -11.53
CA GLY A 167 -5.41 14.63 -10.92
C GLY A 167 -4.66 13.85 -9.84
N THR A 168 -5.08 12.60 -9.62
CA THR A 168 -4.55 11.76 -8.55
C THR A 168 -3.40 10.92 -9.02
N HIS A 169 -2.23 11.11 -8.41
CA HIS A 169 -1.02 10.35 -8.68
C HIS A 169 -0.42 9.84 -7.37
N GLN A 170 0.22 8.68 -7.44
CA GLN A 170 1.13 8.17 -6.42
C GLN A 170 2.52 8.12 -7.04
N LEU A 171 3.46 8.87 -6.48
CA LEU A 171 4.80 9.02 -7.05
C LEU A 171 5.85 8.69 -5.99
N SER A 172 6.94 8.07 -6.42
CA SER A 172 8.13 7.91 -5.58
C SER A 172 8.98 9.17 -5.65
N ALA A 173 9.36 9.66 -4.48
CA ALA A 173 10.34 10.73 -4.33
C ALA A 173 11.65 10.20 -3.76
N ASP A 174 12.74 10.48 -4.47
CA ASP A 174 14.09 9.99 -4.14
C ASP A 174 14.96 11.05 -3.47
N LYS A 175 14.57 12.34 -3.60
CA LYS A 175 15.26 13.45 -2.96
C LYS A 175 14.28 14.45 -2.37
N MET A 176 14.72 15.08 -1.28
CA MET A 176 14.09 16.25 -0.68
C MET A 176 15.07 17.42 -0.75
N ALA A 177 14.59 18.61 -1.07
CA ALA A 177 15.37 19.83 -1.04
C ALA A 177 14.66 20.91 -0.23
N LYS A 178 15.43 21.68 0.54
CA LYS A 178 14.94 22.86 1.25
C LYS A 178 15.49 24.11 0.60
N THR A 179 14.64 25.11 0.45
CA THR A 179 15.00 26.46 -0.01
C THR A 179 14.45 27.47 0.99
N ASN A 180 14.74 28.75 0.79
CA ASN A 180 14.09 29.81 1.57
C ASN A 180 12.57 29.92 1.31
N TRP A 181 12.04 29.22 0.30
CA TRP A 181 10.64 29.28 -0.12
C TRP A 181 9.87 27.98 0.13
N GLY A 182 10.47 26.99 0.79
CA GLY A 182 9.80 25.76 1.21
C GLY A 182 10.59 24.48 0.94
N THR A 183 9.91 23.37 1.18
CA THR A 183 10.40 22.02 0.90
C THR A 183 9.89 21.53 -0.45
N TYR A 184 10.74 20.84 -1.19
CA TYR A 184 10.43 20.28 -2.50
C TYR A 184 10.88 18.83 -2.56
N TYR A 185 10.12 18.00 -3.27
CA TYR A 185 10.41 16.59 -3.49
C TYR A 185 10.70 16.33 -4.97
N GLU A 186 11.78 15.62 -5.25
CA GLU A 186 12.13 15.20 -6.61
C GLU A 186 11.37 13.92 -6.96
N VAL A 187 10.53 13.98 -7.98
CA VAL A 187 9.67 12.88 -8.42
C VAL A 187 10.07 12.41 -9.81
N SER A 188 9.89 11.11 -10.06
CA SER A 188 10.02 10.54 -11.39
C SER A 188 8.70 10.64 -12.16
N LEU A 189 8.77 11.09 -13.42
CA LEU A 189 7.64 11.23 -14.33
C LEU A 189 7.62 10.07 -15.34
N ASP A 190 6.45 9.77 -15.91
CA ASP A 190 6.25 8.65 -16.85
C ASP A 190 7.14 8.72 -18.11
N ASN A 191 7.56 9.93 -18.49
CA ASN A 191 8.45 10.15 -19.63
C ASN A 191 9.94 9.90 -19.31
N GLY A 192 10.26 9.42 -18.10
CA GLY A 192 11.61 9.14 -17.62
C GLY A 192 12.39 10.37 -17.13
N GLN A 193 11.77 11.56 -17.14
CA GLN A 193 12.36 12.77 -16.54
C GLN A 193 12.09 12.82 -15.04
N THR A 194 12.91 13.58 -14.32
CA THR A 194 12.64 13.94 -12.92
C THR A 194 12.33 15.42 -12.80
N GLY A 195 11.48 15.78 -11.85
CA GLY A 195 11.15 17.17 -11.55
C GLY A 195 10.78 17.37 -10.09
N TRP A 196 10.55 18.61 -9.68
CA TRP A 196 10.34 18.97 -8.29
C TRP A 196 8.91 19.42 -8.03
N VAL A 197 8.29 18.91 -6.96
CA VAL A 197 6.96 19.35 -6.52
C VAL A 197 7.06 19.97 -5.13
N SER A 198 6.22 20.98 -4.85
CA SER A 198 6.18 21.61 -3.52
C SER A 198 5.48 20.71 -2.52
N GLU A 199 6.04 20.60 -1.31
CA GLU A 199 5.42 19.90 -0.18
C GLU A 199 3.99 20.38 0.12
N ASN A 200 3.71 21.68 -0.08
CA ASN A 200 2.41 22.28 0.18
C ASN A 200 1.32 21.86 -0.82
N ASP A 201 1.72 21.30 -1.96
CA ASP A 201 0.81 20.91 -3.04
C ASP A 201 0.56 19.39 -3.09
N ILE A 202 1.21 18.63 -2.23
CA ILE A 202 1.15 17.17 -2.18
C ILE A 202 0.68 16.69 -0.80
N SER A 203 0.40 15.39 -0.69
CA SER A 203 0.26 14.71 0.60
C SER A 203 1.35 13.65 0.76
N LEU A 204 1.87 13.52 1.97
CA LEU A 204 2.79 12.44 2.35
C LEU A 204 2.04 11.21 2.88
N GLU A 205 0.71 11.28 2.94
CA GLU A 205 -0.19 10.21 3.32
C GLU A 205 -1.20 9.97 2.21
N ASN A 206 -1.65 8.73 2.05
CA ASN A 206 -2.59 8.38 1.00
C ASN A 206 -3.97 9.06 1.21
N PRO A 207 -4.41 9.94 0.29
CA PRO A 207 -5.68 10.65 0.42
C PRO A 207 -6.90 9.73 0.46
N LYS A 208 -6.88 8.60 -0.27
CA LYS A 208 -7.97 7.62 -0.23
C LYS A 208 -8.09 7.00 1.16
N ILE A 209 -6.97 6.61 1.75
CA ILE A 209 -6.94 6.06 3.12
C ILE A 209 -7.41 7.09 4.15
N LYS A 210 -7.04 8.38 4.01
CA LYS A 210 -7.60 9.45 4.86
C LYS A 210 -9.11 9.57 4.75
N GLN A 211 -9.65 9.51 3.53
CA GLN A 211 -11.10 9.55 3.29
C GLN A 211 -11.80 8.33 3.90
N VAL A 212 -11.21 7.13 3.78
CA VAL A 212 -11.71 5.92 4.45
C VAL A 212 -11.70 6.13 5.97
N GLN A 213 -10.62 6.64 6.55
CA GLN A 213 -10.55 6.88 7.99
C GLN A 213 -11.65 7.85 8.46
N ALA A 214 -11.88 8.94 7.73
CA ALA A 214 -12.94 9.90 8.03
C ALA A 214 -14.33 9.25 7.96
N LEU A 215 -14.59 8.46 6.91
CA LEU A 215 -15.82 7.68 6.74
C LEU A 215 -16.05 6.71 7.91
N LEU A 216 -15.04 5.92 8.27
CA LEU A 216 -15.12 4.95 9.36
C LEU A 216 -15.39 5.65 10.70
N ASN A 217 -14.68 6.75 10.99
CA ASN A 217 -14.90 7.54 12.19
C ASN A 217 -16.32 8.11 12.28
N GLN A 218 -16.87 8.56 11.15
CA GLN A 218 -18.19 9.17 11.10
C GLN A 218 -19.33 8.17 11.27
N LYS A 219 -19.22 6.98 10.66
CA LYS A 219 -20.33 6.02 10.55
C LYS A 219 -20.20 4.78 11.43
N TYR A 220 -18.97 4.36 11.73
CA TYR A 220 -18.69 3.01 12.25
C TYR A 220 -17.79 3.00 13.48
N ASN A 221 -17.54 4.16 14.11
CA ASN A 221 -16.79 4.25 15.37
C ASN A 221 -17.63 3.80 16.58
N ASP A 222 -17.98 2.53 16.58
CA ASP A 222 -18.73 1.84 17.64
C ASP A 222 -17.91 0.65 18.14
N LYS A 223 -17.99 0.35 19.44
CA LYS A 223 -17.26 -0.77 20.06
C LYS A 223 -17.63 -2.14 19.49
N LYS A 224 -18.81 -2.27 18.88
CA LYS A 224 -19.22 -3.51 18.21
C LYS A 224 -18.44 -3.80 16.94
N TYR A 225 -17.69 -2.85 16.38
CA TYR A 225 -16.92 -3.02 15.15
C TYR A 225 -15.41 -2.94 15.42
N SER A 226 -14.67 -3.90 14.88
CA SER A 226 -13.22 -3.83 14.65
C SER A 226 -13.00 -3.89 13.13
N ILE A 227 -12.56 -2.77 12.55
CA ILE A 227 -12.43 -2.63 11.10
C ILE A 227 -11.00 -2.24 10.78
N TYR A 228 -10.40 -2.94 9.81
CA TYR A 228 -9.07 -2.67 9.30
C TYR A 228 -9.08 -2.62 7.77
N VAL A 229 -8.54 -1.55 7.20
CA VAL A 229 -8.44 -1.30 5.76
C VAL A 229 -7.00 -0.98 5.38
N LYS A 230 -6.50 -1.59 4.31
CA LYS A 230 -5.16 -1.34 3.77
C LYS A 230 -5.18 -1.40 2.24
N GLU A 231 -4.65 -0.39 1.55
CA GLU A 231 -4.29 -0.52 0.13
C GLU A 231 -3.03 -1.41 0.05
N LEU A 232 -3.07 -2.51 -0.72
CA LEU A 232 -2.05 -3.57 -0.61
C LEU A 232 -0.61 -3.09 -0.88
N ASP A 233 -0.43 -2.20 -1.87
CA ASP A 233 0.87 -1.68 -2.27
C ASP A 233 1.29 -0.41 -1.49
N ASP A 234 0.57 -0.09 -0.42
CA ASP A 234 0.82 1.11 0.39
C ASP A 234 1.05 0.75 1.87
N LYS A 235 1.82 1.60 2.55
CA LYS A 235 2.08 1.47 3.99
C LYS A 235 0.93 2.00 4.85
N PHE A 236 0.04 2.81 4.28
CA PHE A 236 -1.04 3.46 5.02
C PHE A 236 -2.24 2.54 5.22
N THR A 237 -2.84 2.67 6.40
CA THR A 237 -3.99 1.89 6.84
C THR A 237 -5.05 2.81 7.43
N ALA A 238 -6.32 2.42 7.36
CA ALA A 238 -7.41 3.06 8.08
C ALA A 238 -8.16 2.02 8.93
N GLY A 239 -8.76 2.44 10.02
CA GLY A 239 -9.52 1.52 10.86
C GLY A 239 -10.21 2.17 12.06
N VAL A 240 -11.13 1.42 12.67
CA VAL A 240 -11.77 1.74 13.95
C VAL A 240 -11.68 0.50 14.83
N ASN A 241 -11.25 0.68 16.08
CA ASN A 241 -10.94 -0.40 17.03
C ASN A 241 -10.09 -1.55 16.41
N GLN A 242 -9.26 -1.28 15.40
CA GLN A 242 -8.58 -2.31 14.58
C GLN A 242 -7.64 -3.24 15.37
N GLU A 243 -7.23 -2.82 16.58
CA GLU A 243 -6.38 -3.57 17.51
C GLU A 243 -7.18 -4.32 18.58
N GLN A 244 -8.49 -4.07 18.68
CA GLN A 244 -9.35 -4.80 19.61
C GLN A 244 -9.54 -6.23 19.12
N LYS A 245 -9.22 -7.18 20.00
CA LYS A 245 -9.41 -8.60 19.81
C LYS A 245 -10.83 -9.03 20.15
N MET A 246 -11.44 -9.81 19.27
CA MET A 246 -12.66 -10.57 19.54
C MET A 246 -12.47 -12.02 19.08
N TYR A 247 -13.46 -12.88 19.37
CA TYR A 247 -13.38 -14.27 18.99
C TYR A 247 -13.51 -14.41 17.47
N SER A 248 -12.39 -14.58 16.76
CA SER A 248 -12.33 -14.51 15.30
C SER A 248 -13.07 -15.64 14.54
N ALA A 249 -13.66 -16.59 15.27
CA ALA A 249 -14.37 -17.74 14.73
C ALA A 249 -13.58 -18.44 13.60
N SER A 250 -14.17 -18.57 12.40
CA SER A 250 -13.54 -19.23 11.24
C SER A 250 -12.49 -18.38 10.51
N LEU A 251 -12.24 -17.12 10.90
CA LEU A 251 -11.11 -16.35 10.36
C LEU A 251 -9.77 -16.95 10.82
N SER A 252 -9.74 -17.63 11.98
CA SER A 252 -8.56 -18.38 12.44
C SER A 252 -8.20 -19.62 11.60
N LYS A 253 -8.92 -19.87 10.50
CA LYS A 253 -8.52 -20.82 9.44
C LYS A 253 -7.52 -20.20 8.45
N ILE A 254 -7.45 -18.88 8.35
CA ILE A 254 -6.50 -18.19 7.45
C ILE A 254 -5.04 -18.53 7.80
N PRO A 255 -4.60 -18.53 9.08
CA PRO A 255 -3.26 -18.98 9.44
C PRO A 255 -2.93 -20.43 9.05
N ILE A 256 -3.92 -21.33 9.11
CA ILE A 256 -3.75 -22.74 8.72
C ILE A 256 -3.56 -22.84 7.20
N LEU A 257 -4.36 -22.09 6.43
CA LEU A 257 -4.26 -22.00 4.97
C LEU A 257 -2.92 -21.39 4.54
N TYR A 258 -2.46 -20.33 5.21
CA TYR A 258 -1.14 -19.72 5.03
C TYR A 258 -0.02 -20.74 5.18
N TRP A 259 0.01 -21.44 6.31
CA TRP A 259 1.08 -22.39 6.60
C TRP A 259 1.07 -23.57 5.62
N THR A 260 -0.11 -24.08 5.28
CA THR A 260 -0.28 -25.12 4.27
C THR A 260 0.29 -24.67 2.92
N GLN A 261 0.01 -23.44 2.51
CA GLN A 261 0.54 -22.90 1.25
C GLN A 261 2.04 -22.72 1.29
N LYS A 262 2.58 -22.20 2.40
CA LYS A 262 4.01 -22.06 2.59
C LYS A 262 4.72 -23.41 2.43
N ARG A 263 4.18 -24.48 3.02
CA ARG A 263 4.71 -25.85 2.85
C ARG A 263 4.66 -26.34 1.41
N LEU A 264 3.58 -26.06 0.67
CA LEU A 264 3.50 -26.34 -0.77
C LEU A 264 4.60 -25.61 -1.55
N ASN A 265 4.79 -24.32 -1.29
CA ASN A 265 5.81 -23.49 -1.94
C ASN A 265 7.24 -23.97 -1.62
N GLU A 266 7.46 -24.52 -0.42
CA GLU A 266 8.74 -25.10 0.02
C GLU A 266 8.97 -26.55 -0.44
N GLY A 267 8.00 -27.17 -1.12
CA GLY A 267 8.06 -28.57 -1.53
C GLY A 267 7.96 -29.58 -0.37
N LEU A 268 7.46 -29.15 0.79
CA LEU A 268 7.24 -29.95 1.99
C LEU A 268 5.84 -30.60 2.06
N ALA A 269 5.01 -30.31 1.07
CA ALA A 269 3.68 -30.88 0.87
C ALA A 269 3.39 -30.94 -0.64
N SER A 270 2.46 -31.80 -1.02
CA SER A 270 1.92 -31.89 -2.38
C SER A 270 0.39 -31.85 -2.34
N LEU A 271 -0.22 -31.22 -3.34
CA LEU A 271 -1.68 -31.16 -3.48
C LEU A 271 -2.34 -32.55 -3.51
N ASP A 272 -1.61 -33.56 -3.94
CA ASP A 272 -2.06 -34.95 -4.03
C ASP A 272 -1.89 -35.76 -2.73
N ASP A 273 -1.23 -35.20 -1.71
CA ASP A 273 -1.00 -35.86 -0.42
C ASP A 273 -2.31 -36.37 0.17
N LYS A 274 -2.27 -37.60 0.66
CA LYS A 274 -3.46 -38.33 1.13
C LYS A 274 -3.58 -38.22 2.65
N LEU A 275 -4.51 -37.38 3.11
CA LEU A 275 -4.78 -37.13 4.51
C LEU A 275 -5.86 -38.11 5.01
N LEU A 276 -5.56 -38.92 6.02
CA LEU A 276 -6.47 -39.93 6.56
C LEU A 276 -7.37 -39.34 7.65
N TYR A 277 -8.69 -39.37 7.48
CA TYR A 277 -9.61 -38.85 8.48
C TYR A 277 -9.89 -39.85 9.63
N THR A 278 -9.04 -39.80 10.66
CA THR A 278 -9.15 -40.57 11.92
C THR A 278 -9.83 -39.77 13.05
N PRO A 279 -10.28 -40.42 14.14
CA PRO A 279 -10.85 -39.70 15.29
C PRO A 279 -9.91 -38.66 15.93
N ALA A 280 -8.59 -38.89 15.90
CA ALA A 280 -7.59 -38.01 16.52
C ALA A 280 -7.61 -36.57 15.98
N ILE A 281 -8.03 -36.40 14.72
CA ILE A 281 -8.15 -35.10 14.05
C ILE A 281 -9.14 -34.18 14.76
N ASN A 282 -10.10 -34.70 15.53
CA ASN A 282 -11.10 -33.88 16.20
C ASN A 282 -10.86 -33.70 17.71
N THR A 283 -9.72 -34.17 18.23
CA THR A 283 -9.48 -34.25 19.69
C THR A 283 -8.23 -33.52 20.17
N PHE A 284 -7.38 -33.02 19.28
CA PHE A 284 -6.16 -32.30 19.67
C PHE A 284 -6.43 -30.85 20.09
N TYR A 285 -5.47 -30.23 20.78
CA TYR A 285 -5.58 -28.85 21.26
C TYR A 285 -5.80 -27.87 20.11
N GLY A 286 -6.85 -27.05 20.20
CA GLY A 286 -7.17 -26.07 19.16
C GLY A 286 -7.92 -26.65 17.95
N SER A 287 -8.25 -27.94 17.93
CA SER A 287 -9.21 -28.47 16.96
C SER A 287 -10.59 -27.80 17.13
N TYR A 288 -11.30 -27.64 16.02
CA TYR A 288 -12.72 -27.26 16.03
C TYR A 288 -13.56 -28.48 16.39
N LYS A 289 -14.69 -28.21 17.03
CA LYS A 289 -15.78 -29.19 17.07
C LYS A 289 -16.20 -29.55 15.63
N PRO A 290 -16.35 -30.83 15.27
CA PRO A 290 -16.67 -31.23 13.89
C PRO A 290 -17.96 -30.61 13.35
N GLU A 291 -18.94 -30.39 14.23
CA GLU A 291 -20.24 -29.79 13.92
C GLU A 291 -20.10 -28.39 13.29
N GLY A 292 -21.20 -27.86 12.74
CA GLY A 292 -21.21 -26.57 12.05
C GLY A 292 -20.87 -26.70 10.56
N THR A 293 -20.27 -25.66 9.99
CA THR A 293 -20.03 -25.51 8.55
C THR A 293 -19.10 -26.59 7.98
N GLY A 294 -19.20 -26.80 6.66
CA GLY A 294 -18.53 -27.89 5.96
C GLY A 294 -19.41 -29.08 5.64
N ASN A 295 -18.89 -29.95 4.79
CA ASN A 295 -19.58 -31.13 4.28
C ASN A 295 -18.76 -32.42 4.43
N LEU A 296 -17.58 -32.38 5.04
CA LEU A 296 -16.91 -33.59 5.51
C LEU A 296 -17.74 -34.27 6.62
N PRO A 297 -17.67 -35.61 6.73
CA PRO A 297 -18.38 -36.33 7.78
C PRO A 297 -18.04 -35.78 9.16
N LYS A 298 -19.03 -35.64 10.03
CA LYS A 298 -18.84 -35.13 11.40
C LYS A 298 -18.20 -36.17 12.33
N THR A 299 -18.21 -37.42 11.90
CA THR A 299 -17.51 -38.55 12.53
C THR A 299 -16.47 -39.07 11.56
N ALA A 300 -15.29 -39.40 12.08
CA ALA A 300 -14.20 -40.00 11.31
C ALA A 300 -14.68 -41.20 10.50
N ASP A 301 -14.42 -41.18 9.19
CA ASP A 301 -14.81 -42.24 8.26
C ASP A 301 -13.64 -43.13 7.83
N ASN A 302 -12.44 -42.85 8.35
CA ASN A 302 -11.19 -43.53 8.01
C ASN A 302 -10.91 -43.57 6.51
N LYS A 303 -11.33 -42.54 5.76
CA LYS A 303 -11.01 -42.38 4.34
C LYS A 303 -9.89 -41.37 4.13
N TYR A 304 -9.24 -41.50 2.98
CA TYR A 304 -8.23 -40.57 2.52
C TYR A 304 -8.85 -39.45 1.68
N TYR A 305 -8.43 -38.22 1.96
CA TYR A 305 -8.76 -37.02 1.22
C TYR A 305 -7.48 -36.38 0.68
N SER A 306 -7.48 -35.87 -0.55
CA SER A 306 -6.32 -35.14 -1.08
C SER A 306 -6.17 -33.79 -0.39
N LEU A 307 -4.94 -33.32 -0.17
CA LEU A 307 -4.67 -32.00 0.41
C LEU A 307 -5.43 -30.88 -0.32
N GLN A 308 -5.49 -30.92 -1.65
CA GLN A 308 -6.26 -29.95 -2.46
C GLN A 308 -7.77 -29.92 -2.13
N ASP A 309 -8.37 -31.09 -1.88
CA ASP A 309 -9.79 -31.20 -1.52
C ASP A 309 -10.02 -30.59 -0.12
N VAL A 310 -9.13 -30.89 0.82
CA VAL A 310 -9.21 -30.37 2.19
C VAL A 310 -9.00 -28.85 2.23
N ILE A 311 -8.05 -28.31 1.45
CA ILE A 311 -7.87 -26.86 1.24
C ILE A 311 -9.17 -26.22 0.73
N ASN A 312 -9.73 -26.76 -0.36
CA ASN A 312 -10.94 -26.22 -0.98
C ASN A 312 -12.13 -26.21 -0.01
N ARG A 313 -12.35 -27.29 0.75
CA ARG A 313 -13.44 -27.35 1.73
C ARG A 313 -13.23 -26.39 2.89
N THR A 314 -12.00 -26.25 3.35
CA THR A 314 -11.65 -25.34 4.46
C THR A 314 -11.89 -23.88 4.08
N ALA A 315 -11.49 -23.49 2.87
CA ALA A 315 -11.68 -22.13 2.37
C ALA A 315 -13.13 -21.87 1.92
N LYS A 316 -13.63 -22.64 0.94
CA LYS A 316 -14.90 -22.36 0.25
C LYS A 316 -16.14 -22.69 1.08
N LEU A 317 -16.06 -23.72 1.92
CA LEU A 317 -17.20 -24.20 2.73
C LEU A 317 -17.03 -23.91 4.21
N SER A 318 -15.90 -23.28 4.58
CA SER A 318 -15.52 -23.06 5.97
C SER A 318 -15.50 -24.36 6.79
N ASP A 319 -15.12 -25.49 6.20
CA ASP A 319 -15.26 -26.81 6.83
C ASP A 319 -14.43 -26.95 8.12
N ASN A 320 -15.09 -27.26 9.24
CA ASN A 320 -14.42 -27.44 10.53
C ASN A 320 -13.52 -28.68 10.56
N VAL A 321 -13.98 -29.79 9.98
CA VAL A 321 -13.20 -31.02 9.88
C VAL A 321 -12.04 -30.81 8.90
N GLY A 322 -12.28 -30.13 7.78
CA GLY A 322 -11.24 -29.78 6.82
C GLY A 322 -10.12 -28.98 7.48
N SER A 323 -10.48 -27.95 8.24
CA SER A 323 -9.54 -27.15 9.03
C SER A 323 -8.75 -28.00 10.03
N ASN A 324 -9.41 -28.94 10.70
CA ASN A 324 -8.76 -29.84 11.64
C ASN A 324 -7.75 -30.76 10.94
N MET A 325 -8.09 -31.29 9.76
CA MET A 325 -7.19 -32.12 8.97
C MET A 325 -5.93 -31.33 8.56
N LEU A 326 -6.09 -30.09 8.08
CA LEU A 326 -4.93 -29.25 7.76
C LEU A 326 -4.09 -28.92 9.00
N ALA A 327 -4.72 -28.57 10.12
CA ALA A 327 -3.99 -28.31 11.37
C ALA A 327 -3.27 -29.57 11.89
N TYR A 328 -3.86 -30.75 11.74
CA TYR A 328 -3.23 -32.00 12.16
C TYR A 328 -1.99 -32.32 11.32
N TYR A 329 -2.12 -32.32 9.98
CA TYR A 329 -1.05 -32.75 9.08
C TYR A 329 -0.04 -31.66 8.71
N GLU A 330 -0.53 -30.46 8.41
CA GLU A 330 0.30 -29.39 7.86
C GLU A 330 0.99 -28.58 8.97
N THR A 331 0.28 -28.27 10.05
CA THR A 331 0.85 -27.53 11.19
C THR A 331 1.42 -28.44 12.28
N GLN A 332 1.22 -29.77 12.15
CA GLN A 332 1.59 -30.77 13.17
C GLN A 332 0.99 -30.42 14.53
N GLU A 333 -0.33 -30.25 14.56
CA GLU A 333 -1.11 -29.90 15.76
C GLU A 333 -0.66 -28.54 16.37
N PHE A 334 -0.47 -27.54 15.50
CA PHE A 334 -0.01 -26.20 15.86
C PHE A 334 1.36 -26.19 16.55
N ASN A 335 2.35 -26.83 15.91
CA ASN A 335 3.69 -26.93 16.48
C ASN A 335 4.33 -25.55 16.77
N PRO A 336 5.40 -25.49 17.59
CA PRO A 336 6.02 -24.22 17.97
C PRO A 336 6.55 -23.37 16.80
N ASN A 337 6.97 -24.00 15.69
CA ASN A 337 7.46 -23.26 14.50
C ASN A 337 6.31 -22.56 13.79
N TYR A 338 5.16 -23.24 13.63
CA TYR A 338 3.93 -22.64 13.17
C TYR A 338 3.55 -21.45 14.07
N GLN A 339 3.47 -21.67 15.38
CA GLN A 339 3.00 -20.63 16.31
C GLN A 339 3.91 -19.41 16.30
N LYS A 340 5.24 -19.61 16.26
CA LYS A 340 6.22 -18.52 16.17
C LYS A 340 6.03 -17.68 14.90
N GLU A 341 5.80 -18.33 13.77
CA GLU A 341 5.62 -17.64 12.48
C GLU A 341 4.30 -16.86 12.43
N ILE A 342 3.19 -17.47 12.85
CA ILE A 342 1.89 -16.79 12.90
C ILE A 342 1.93 -15.59 13.85
N ASN A 343 2.55 -15.74 15.03
CA ASN A 343 2.69 -14.63 15.97
C ASN A 343 3.54 -13.49 15.39
N ARG A 344 4.60 -13.81 14.63
CA ARG A 344 5.45 -12.83 13.94
C ARG A 344 4.65 -12.04 12.90
N ILE A 345 3.85 -12.72 12.07
CA ILE A 345 3.06 -12.09 11.01
C ILE A 345 1.90 -11.28 11.59
N ALA A 346 1.14 -11.87 12.53
CA ALA A 346 0.05 -11.16 13.22
C ALA A 346 0.57 -9.97 14.05
N GLY A 347 1.83 -10.01 14.47
CA GLY A 347 2.50 -9.00 15.30
C GLY A 347 2.26 -9.18 16.80
N GLN A 348 1.51 -10.20 17.20
CA GLN A 348 1.25 -10.58 18.58
C GLN A 348 0.74 -12.02 18.66
N GLU A 349 0.59 -12.55 19.88
CA GLU A 349 0.10 -13.91 20.07
C GLU A 349 -1.33 -14.10 19.53
N TRP A 350 -1.51 -15.11 18.67
CA TRP A 350 -2.80 -15.64 18.22
C TRP A 350 -2.93 -17.11 18.62
N ASN A 351 -3.56 -17.36 19.75
CA ASN A 351 -3.75 -18.71 20.28
C ASN A 351 -4.77 -19.51 19.43
N PRO A 352 -4.46 -20.75 19.00
CA PRO A 352 -5.32 -21.53 18.10
C PRO A 352 -6.58 -22.12 18.76
N LYS A 353 -6.62 -22.17 20.10
CA LYS A 353 -7.79 -22.62 20.86
C LYS A 353 -8.71 -21.45 21.21
N GLU A 354 -8.16 -20.40 21.81
CA GLU A 354 -8.91 -19.22 22.21
C GLU A 354 -9.38 -18.40 21.00
N ARG A 355 -8.60 -18.40 19.91
CA ARG A 355 -8.92 -17.78 18.60
C ARG A 355 -9.26 -16.29 18.67
N ASN A 356 -8.85 -15.59 19.71
CA ASN A 356 -9.02 -14.14 19.80
C ASN A 356 -8.02 -13.43 18.88
N ALA A 357 -8.53 -12.63 17.94
CA ALA A 357 -7.74 -11.84 17.01
C ALA A 357 -8.39 -10.47 16.80
N SER A 358 -7.59 -9.50 16.39
CA SER A 358 -8.09 -8.20 15.94
C SER A 358 -8.11 -8.12 14.42
N ALA A 359 -8.89 -7.18 13.87
CA ALA A 359 -9.03 -7.03 12.43
C ALA A 359 -7.67 -6.78 11.75
N GLN A 360 -6.77 -6.07 12.42
CA GLN A 360 -5.39 -5.87 11.96
C GLN A 360 -4.56 -7.17 11.96
N MET A 361 -4.69 -8.05 12.97
CA MET A 361 -4.00 -9.34 13.00
C MET A 361 -4.45 -10.23 11.85
N VAL A 362 -5.77 -10.34 11.66
CA VAL A 362 -6.38 -11.09 10.56
C VAL A 362 -5.91 -10.51 9.22
N GLY A 363 -5.90 -9.18 9.09
CA GLY A 363 -5.47 -8.50 7.88
C GLY A 363 -4.02 -8.81 7.51
N ARG A 364 -3.09 -8.73 8.46
CA ARG A 364 -1.68 -9.12 8.24
C ARG A 364 -1.54 -10.58 7.81
N MET A 365 -2.32 -11.48 8.39
CA MET A 365 -2.31 -12.89 8.01
C MET A 365 -2.89 -13.15 6.63
N LEU A 366 -3.97 -12.46 6.26
CA LEU A 366 -4.57 -12.57 4.93
C LEU A 366 -3.64 -11.99 3.85
N GLU A 367 -2.97 -10.87 4.14
CA GLU A 367 -1.94 -10.32 3.27
C GLU A 367 -0.75 -11.28 3.10
N ALA A 368 -0.30 -11.94 4.18
CA ALA A 368 0.74 -12.95 4.08
C ALA A 368 0.31 -14.14 3.22
N LEU A 369 -0.93 -14.62 3.35
CA LEU A 369 -1.48 -15.67 2.49
C LEU A 369 -1.60 -15.22 1.02
N TYR A 370 -1.97 -13.98 0.77
CA TYR A 370 -1.96 -13.40 -0.57
C TYR A 370 -0.56 -13.42 -1.20
N ASN A 371 0.46 -13.05 -0.44
CA ASN A 371 1.85 -13.05 -0.90
C ASN A 371 2.40 -14.47 -1.15
N GLU A 372 1.94 -15.47 -0.41
CA GLU A 372 2.25 -16.89 -0.71
C GLU A 372 1.51 -17.40 -1.96
N GLY A 373 0.32 -16.86 -2.23
CA GLY A 373 -0.50 -17.20 -3.40
C GLY A 373 -0.97 -18.65 -3.44
N GLY A 374 -0.93 -19.27 -4.62
CA GLY A 374 -1.16 -20.70 -4.79
C GLY A 374 -2.57 -21.21 -4.44
N ALA A 375 -2.68 -22.52 -4.24
CA ALA A 375 -3.96 -23.23 -4.08
C ALA A 375 -4.78 -22.74 -2.88
N SER A 376 -4.14 -22.47 -1.74
CA SER A 376 -4.84 -22.00 -0.54
C SER A 376 -5.43 -20.60 -0.72
N PHE A 377 -4.68 -19.66 -1.30
CA PHE A 377 -5.21 -18.32 -1.57
C PHE A 377 -6.30 -18.37 -2.65
N ASN A 378 -6.06 -19.11 -3.73
CA ASN A 378 -7.03 -19.24 -4.82
C ASN A 378 -8.37 -19.85 -4.35
N ALA A 379 -8.35 -20.69 -3.31
CA ALA A 379 -9.56 -21.26 -2.75
C ALA A 379 -10.45 -20.25 -2.01
N LEU A 380 -9.98 -19.02 -1.75
CA LEU A 380 -10.76 -17.92 -1.16
C LEU A 380 -11.67 -17.21 -2.17
N PHE A 381 -11.58 -17.55 -3.46
CA PHE A 381 -12.53 -17.12 -4.50
C PHE A 381 -13.65 -18.14 -4.68
N ASP A 382 -14.81 -17.67 -5.16
CA ASP A 382 -15.99 -18.49 -5.47
C ASP A 382 -16.34 -19.40 -4.28
N THR A 383 -16.58 -18.80 -3.13
CA THR A 383 -16.94 -19.50 -1.90
C THR A 383 -18.45 -19.73 -1.84
N SER A 384 -18.93 -20.54 -0.90
CA SER A 384 -20.38 -20.68 -0.67
C SER A 384 -21.02 -19.46 -0.01
N PHE A 385 -20.28 -18.36 0.18
CA PHE A 385 -20.69 -17.17 0.92
C PHE A 385 -20.59 -15.90 0.08
N ASP A 386 -20.46 -16.04 -1.24
CA ASP A 386 -20.24 -14.92 -2.17
C ASP A 386 -21.47 -13.99 -2.34
N ASP A 387 -22.63 -14.37 -1.80
CA ASP A 387 -23.86 -13.58 -1.84
C ASP A 387 -24.12 -12.78 -0.56
N VAL A 388 -23.21 -12.84 0.43
CA VAL A 388 -23.33 -12.13 1.72
C VAL A 388 -22.11 -11.27 2.05
N LYS A 389 -22.20 -10.49 3.13
CA LYS A 389 -21.10 -9.77 3.79
C LYS A 389 -20.25 -8.90 2.83
N ILE A 390 -18.91 -8.95 2.91
CA ILE A 390 -18.03 -8.06 2.14
C ILE A 390 -18.24 -8.28 0.65
N ARG A 391 -18.27 -9.54 0.20
CA ARG A 391 -18.44 -9.86 -1.23
C ARG A 391 -19.73 -9.26 -1.79
N ALA A 392 -20.84 -9.33 -1.05
CA ALA A 392 -22.12 -8.74 -1.47
C ALA A 392 -22.11 -7.21 -1.55
N GLY A 393 -21.15 -6.56 -0.89
CA GLY A 393 -20.97 -5.11 -0.93
C GLY A 393 -20.17 -4.60 -2.13
N VAL A 394 -19.59 -5.52 -2.92
CA VAL A 394 -18.72 -5.18 -4.06
C VAL A 394 -19.39 -5.60 -5.37
N PRO A 395 -19.29 -4.80 -6.47
CA PRO A 395 -19.84 -5.17 -7.77
C PRO A 395 -19.44 -6.57 -8.25
N LYS A 396 -20.34 -7.26 -8.96
CA LYS A 396 -20.13 -8.66 -9.37
C LYS A 396 -18.93 -8.87 -10.31
N ASN A 397 -18.54 -7.85 -11.06
CA ASN A 397 -17.42 -7.89 -11.99
C ASN A 397 -16.05 -7.67 -11.33
N ILE A 398 -16.03 -7.32 -10.04
CA ILE A 398 -14.79 -7.17 -9.26
C ILE A 398 -14.57 -8.46 -8.49
N SER A 399 -13.40 -9.06 -8.66
CA SER A 399 -13.00 -10.26 -7.93
C SER A 399 -12.75 -9.92 -6.47
N VAL A 400 -13.16 -10.83 -5.58
CA VAL A 400 -12.93 -10.71 -4.15
C VAL A 400 -12.52 -12.08 -3.62
N ALA A 401 -11.34 -12.15 -3.00
CA ALA A 401 -10.92 -13.32 -2.23
C ALA A 401 -11.32 -13.05 -0.78
N HIS A 402 -12.16 -13.90 -0.18
CA HIS A 402 -12.61 -13.67 1.18
C HIS A 402 -12.80 -14.94 2.01
N LYS A 403 -12.80 -14.75 3.33
CA LYS A 403 -13.10 -15.78 4.30
C LYS A 403 -14.02 -15.21 5.38
N ILE A 404 -15.18 -15.84 5.55
CA ILE A 404 -16.11 -15.48 6.62
C ILE A 404 -15.69 -16.08 7.98
N GLY A 405 -16.10 -15.43 9.06
CA GLY A 405 -16.10 -15.95 10.43
C GLY A 405 -17.48 -15.81 11.04
N GLY A 406 -17.99 -16.84 11.70
CA GLY A 406 -19.24 -16.73 12.44
C GLY A 406 -19.32 -17.76 13.56
N ALA A 407 -19.74 -17.32 14.74
CA ALA A 407 -20.06 -18.17 15.88
C ALA A 407 -20.94 -17.39 16.86
N ASP A 408 -22.07 -17.94 17.28
CA ASP A 408 -23.03 -17.27 18.16
C ASP A 408 -23.39 -15.85 17.67
N THR A 409 -23.01 -14.79 18.38
CA THR A 409 -23.21 -13.39 17.96
C THR A 409 -22.06 -12.84 17.12
N ASP A 410 -20.89 -13.47 17.12
CA ASP A 410 -19.75 -13.04 16.32
C ASP A 410 -20.04 -13.27 14.83
N ASN A 411 -19.93 -12.21 14.04
CA ASN A 411 -20.13 -12.27 12.59
C ASN A 411 -19.10 -11.39 11.89
N HIS A 412 -18.29 -12.00 11.03
CA HIS A 412 -17.07 -11.39 10.51
C HIS A 412 -16.83 -11.74 9.04
N ASP A 413 -16.00 -10.94 8.38
CA ASP A 413 -15.45 -11.24 7.07
C ASP A 413 -14.09 -10.58 6.89
N ALA A 414 -13.21 -11.25 6.16
CA ALA A 414 -11.89 -10.75 5.80
C ALA A 414 -11.68 -10.97 4.31
N ALA A 415 -11.37 -9.89 3.58
CA ALA A 415 -11.32 -9.91 2.13
C ALA A 415 -10.16 -9.11 1.55
N ILE A 416 -9.69 -9.54 0.39
CA ILE A 416 -8.94 -8.73 -0.57
C ILE A 416 -9.87 -8.46 -1.76
N VAL A 417 -10.10 -7.19 -2.03
CA VAL A 417 -10.94 -6.71 -3.13
C VAL A 417 -10.04 -6.21 -4.25
N PHE A 418 -10.15 -6.82 -5.42
CA PHE A 418 -9.30 -6.53 -6.59
C PHE A 418 -9.88 -5.38 -7.43
N ALA A 419 -10.00 -4.20 -6.82
CA ALA A 419 -10.32 -2.95 -7.51
C ALA A 419 -9.13 -2.46 -8.38
N SER A 420 -9.23 -1.24 -8.93
CA SER A 420 -8.15 -0.62 -9.73
C SER A 420 -6.80 -0.65 -9.01
N LYS A 421 -6.84 -0.38 -7.70
CA LYS A 421 -5.82 -0.73 -6.73
C LYS A 421 -6.39 -1.73 -5.72
N PRO A 422 -5.84 -2.94 -5.62
CA PRO A 422 -6.30 -3.92 -4.65
C PRO A 422 -6.20 -3.42 -3.21
N TYR A 423 -7.21 -3.72 -2.41
CA TYR A 423 -7.22 -3.37 -1.00
C TYR A 423 -7.74 -4.51 -0.14
N LEU A 424 -7.25 -4.56 1.08
CA LEU A 424 -7.65 -5.48 2.12
C LEU A 424 -8.69 -4.78 3.02
N LEU A 425 -9.74 -5.51 3.36
CA LEU A 425 -10.79 -5.11 4.30
C LEU A 425 -11.07 -6.27 5.25
N VAL A 426 -10.90 -6.03 6.55
CA VAL A 426 -11.36 -6.93 7.60
C VAL A 426 -12.39 -6.22 8.45
N ILE A 427 -13.51 -6.91 8.67
CA ILE A 427 -14.60 -6.46 9.53
C ILE A 427 -14.87 -7.60 10.51
N GLU A 428 -14.43 -7.42 11.74
CA GLU A 428 -14.87 -8.26 12.86
C GLU A 428 -15.92 -7.49 13.66
N THR A 429 -16.97 -8.18 14.09
CA THR A 429 -18.14 -7.57 14.75
C THR A 429 -18.68 -8.42 15.88
N ASP A 430 -19.13 -7.76 16.93
CA ASP A 430 -19.97 -8.35 17.96
C ASP A 430 -21.45 -8.08 17.64
N GLY A 431 -22.10 -9.03 16.97
CA GLY A 431 -23.54 -9.00 16.70
C GLY A 431 -24.01 -8.24 15.46
N ALA A 432 -23.13 -7.87 14.51
CA ALA A 432 -23.59 -7.24 13.27
C ALA A 432 -24.19 -8.26 12.29
N THR A 433 -25.21 -7.82 11.55
CA THR A 433 -25.84 -8.61 10.48
C THR A 433 -24.99 -8.63 9.21
N ASP A 434 -25.26 -9.59 8.32
CA ASP A 434 -24.61 -9.66 7.01
C ASP A 434 -24.86 -8.40 6.17
N ASP A 435 -26.04 -7.77 6.31
CA ASP A 435 -26.39 -6.53 5.63
C ASP A 435 -25.61 -5.32 6.18
N GLU A 436 -25.32 -5.27 7.48
CA GLU A 436 -24.45 -4.23 8.05
C GLU A 436 -23.01 -4.38 7.55
N ILE A 437 -22.46 -5.61 7.53
CA ILE A 437 -21.12 -5.87 6.98
C ILE A 437 -21.07 -5.51 5.49
N LYS A 438 -22.11 -5.85 4.73
CA LYS A 438 -22.27 -5.46 3.33
C LYS A 438 -22.30 -3.93 3.17
N ALA A 439 -23.03 -3.20 4.01
CA ALA A 439 -23.10 -1.75 3.95
C ALA A 439 -21.74 -1.09 4.21
N ILE A 440 -20.99 -1.58 5.21
CA ILE A 440 -19.61 -1.14 5.47
C ILE A 440 -18.73 -1.39 4.23
N SER A 441 -18.82 -2.58 3.65
CA SER A 441 -18.09 -2.93 2.43
C SER A 441 -18.42 -2.01 1.24
N GLN A 442 -19.70 -1.68 1.03
CA GLN A 442 -20.14 -0.75 -0.01
C GLN A 442 -19.55 0.64 0.17
N ASP A 443 -19.59 1.15 1.40
CA ASP A 443 -19.07 2.47 1.75
C ASP A 443 -17.54 2.54 1.55
N VAL A 444 -16.80 1.53 2.02
CA VAL A 444 -15.35 1.44 1.82
C VAL A 444 -15.00 1.30 0.33
N TYR A 445 -15.69 0.41 -0.40
CA TYR A 445 -15.50 0.26 -1.86
C TYR A 445 -15.78 1.58 -2.60
N GLY A 446 -16.79 2.34 -2.16
CA GLY A 446 -17.14 3.64 -2.73
C GLY A 446 -15.97 4.64 -2.74
N VAL A 447 -15.12 4.59 -1.72
CA VAL A 447 -13.91 5.42 -1.60
C VAL A 447 -12.70 4.77 -2.30
N MET A 448 -12.56 3.45 -2.19
CA MET A 448 -11.35 2.74 -2.65
C MET A 448 -11.30 2.47 -4.17
N LYS A 449 -12.44 2.41 -4.86
CA LYS A 449 -12.56 2.04 -6.28
C LYS A 449 -11.69 2.86 -7.25
#